data_AF-A0A7R9R4M8-F1
#
_entry.id   AF-A0A7R9R4M8-F1
#
_cell.length_a   1.000
_cell.length_b   1.000
_cell.length_c   1.000
_cell.angle_alpha   90.00
_cell.angle_beta   90.00
_cell.angle_gamma   90.00
#
_symmetry.space_group_name_H-M   'P 1'
#
loop_
_entity.id
_entity.type
_entity.pdbx_description
1 polymer ?
#
loop_
_entity_poly.entity_id
_entity_poly.type
_entity_poly.pdbx_seq_one_letter_code
_entity_poly.pdbx_strand_id
1 'polypeptide(L)'
;MILRSVVERINSGEMKEDEFWFVALKFAEVAVERARGIFKTKETYDDYIIEYYIVEIMRFFFGLSSILFYAFLRDHGELRYILNLKSA
;
A
#
# COMPACT_ATOMS: atom_id res chain seq x y z
N MET A 1 9.72 3.00 9.37
CA MET A 1 10.73 2.01 9.80
C MET A 1 10.21 0.67 9.32
N ILE A 2 10.97 -0.07 8.52
CA ILE A 2 10.54 -1.39 8.03
C ILE A 2 10.67 -2.39 9.19
N LEU A 3 9.65 -3.22 9.41
CA LEU A 3 9.66 -4.23 10.46
C LEU A 3 10.85 -5.18 10.28
N ARG A 4 11.53 -5.54 11.36
CA ARG A 4 12.72 -6.42 11.32
C ARG A 4 12.41 -7.77 10.66
N SER A 5 11.21 -8.30 10.92
CA SER A 5 10.69 -9.52 10.30
C SER A 5 10.54 -9.42 8.77
N VAL A 6 10.25 -8.22 8.25
CA VAL A 6 10.17 -7.98 6.79
C VAL A 6 11.57 -7.96 6.19
N VAL A 7 12.54 -7.35 6.87
CA VAL A 7 13.94 -7.30 6.43
C VAL A 7 14.57 -8.69 6.39
N GLU A 8 14.34 -9.49 7.43
CA GLU A 8 14.85 -10.86 7.53
C GLU A 8 14.33 -11.75 6.39
N ARG A 9 13.06 -11.58 5.99
CA ARG A 9 12.45 -12.34 4.89
C ARG A 9 12.94 -11.88 3.51
N ILE A 10 13.09 -10.57 3.27
CA ILE A 10 13.67 -10.06 2.01
C ILE A 10 15.09 -10.61 1.79
N ASN A 11 15.89 -10.69 2.85
CA ASN A 11 17.28 -11.17 2.78
C ASN A 11 17.39 -12.68 2.48
N SER A 12 16.31 -13.46 2.61
CA SER A 12 16.33 -14.91 2.38
C SER A 12 16.35 -15.29 0.89
N GLY A 13 16.04 -14.37 -0.03
CA GLY A 13 16.12 -14.60 -1.48
C GLY A 13 15.01 -15.48 -2.07
N GLU A 14 14.34 -16.30 -1.27
CA GLU A 14 13.13 -17.05 -1.62
C GLU A 14 11.95 -16.53 -0.79
N MET A 15 11.05 -15.77 -1.42
CA MET A 15 9.83 -15.29 -0.76
C MET A 15 8.64 -16.08 -1.28
N LYS A 16 7.98 -16.84 -0.39
CA LYS A 16 6.73 -17.51 -0.75
C LYS A 16 5.60 -16.49 -0.86
N GLU A 17 4.53 -16.87 -1.56
CA GLU A 17 3.40 -15.98 -1.82
C GLU A 17 2.74 -15.45 -0.53
N ASP A 18 2.58 -16.28 0.49
CA ASP A 18 2.06 -15.89 1.80
C ASP A 18 2.95 -14.85 2.51
N GLU A 19 4.27 -14.98 2.35
CA GLU A 19 5.24 -14.05 2.91
C GLU A 19 5.23 -12.72 2.17
N PHE A 20 5.11 -12.76 0.84
CA PHE A 20 4.93 -11.58 0.01
C PHE A 20 3.67 -10.82 0.41
N TRP A 21 2.54 -11.53 0.56
CA TRP A 21 1.29 -10.93 1.00
C TRP A 21 1.40 -10.31 2.38
N PHE A 22 2.03 -10.98 3.34
CA PHE A 22 2.29 -10.40 4.66
C PHE A 22 3.06 -9.08 4.56
N VAL A 23 4.12 -9.03 3.74
CA VAL A 23 4.91 -7.82 3.51
C VAL A 23 4.08 -6.74 2.83
N ALA A 24 3.31 -7.09 1.80
CA ALA A 24 2.49 -6.16 1.03
C ALA A 24 1.41 -5.49 1.90
N LEU A 25 0.73 -6.26 2.75
CA LEU A 25 -0.29 -5.72 3.67
C LEU A 25 0.34 -4.83 4.74
N LYS A 26 1.50 -5.21 5.30
CA LYS A 26 2.23 -4.35 6.25
C LYS A 26 2.73 -3.07 5.60
N PHE A 27 3.16 -3.15 4.35
CA PHE A 27 3.55 -1.97 3.59
C PHE A 27 2.35 -1.04 3.33
N ALA A 28 1.18 -1.60 3.00
CA ALA A 28 -0.05 -0.85 2.83
C ALA A 28 -0.46 -0.07 4.08
N GLU A 29 -0.41 -0.69 5.27
CA GLU A 29 -0.64 -0.01 6.55
C GLU A 29 0.30 1.20 6.73
N VAL A 30 1.59 1.00 6.48
CA VAL A 30 2.61 2.05 6.59
C VAL A 30 2.37 3.16 5.57
N ALA A 31 1.99 2.81 4.33
CA ALA A 31 1.72 3.78 3.27
C ALA A 31 0.56 4.71 3.67
N VAL A 32 -0.53 4.14 4.19
CA VAL A 32 -1.70 4.91 4.66
C VAL A 32 -1.33 5.81 5.84
N GLU A 33 -0.64 5.27 6.85
CA GLU A 33 -0.20 6.03 8.02
C GLU A 33 0.67 7.22 7.60
N ARG A 34 1.63 6.99 6.71
CA ARG A 34 2.57 8.02 6.24
C ARG A 34 1.88 9.06 5.39
N ALA A 35 1.06 8.65 4.42
CA ALA A 35 0.29 9.57 3.59
C ALA A 35 -0.56 10.49 4.46
N ARG A 36 -1.39 9.91 5.33
CA ARG A 36 -2.27 10.69 6.21
C ARG A 36 -1.48 11.55 7.19
N GLY A 37 -0.35 11.09 7.72
CA GLY A 37 0.53 11.90 8.57
C GLY A 37 1.11 13.11 7.83
N ILE A 38 1.60 12.92 6.60
CA ILE A 38 2.17 13.99 5.78
C ILE A 38 1.10 15.01 5.38
N PHE A 39 -0.08 14.55 4.96
CA PHE A 39 -1.12 15.44 4.44
C PHE A 39 -2.02 16.04 5.52
N LYS A 40 -2.18 15.41 6.70
CA LYS A 40 -2.93 16.00 7.84
C LYS A 40 -2.33 17.31 8.34
N THR A 41 -1.03 17.52 8.14
CA THR A 41 -0.34 18.78 8.50
C THR A 41 -0.55 19.89 7.47
N LYS A 42 -1.22 19.59 6.35
CA LYS A 42 -1.43 20.51 5.23
C LYS A 42 -2.93 20.70 5.02
N GLU A 43 -3.46 21.83 5.45
CA GLU A 43 -4.90 22.20 5.38
C GLU A 43 -5.52 22.19 3.97
N THR A 44 -4.69 22.10 2.92
CA THR A 44 -5.10 22.36 1.54
C THR A 44 -5.34 21.12 0.68
N TYR A 45 -5.02 19.92 1.15
CA TYR A 45 -5.15 18.72 0.33
C TYR A 45 -6.49 18.04 0.59
N ASP A 46 -7.26 17.86 -0.49
CA ASP A 46 -8.46 17.02 -0.48
C ASP A 46 -8.08 15.55 -0.27
N ASP A 47 -8.98 14.78 0.34
CA ASP A 47 -8.87 13.34 0.57
C ASP A 47 -8.51 12.60 -0.73
N TYR A 48 -8.98 13.09 -1.88
CA TYR A 48 -8.65 12.54 -3.20
C TYR A 48 -7.14 12.51 -3.50
N ILE A 49 -6.39 13.55 -3.14
CA ILE A 49 -4.93 13.57 -3.39
C ILE A 49 -4.20 12.61 -2.46
N ILE A 50 -4.70 12.46 -1.23
CA ILE A 50 -4.15 11.51 -0.25
C ILE A 50 -4.38 10.09 -0.74
N GLU A 51 -5.58 9.78 -1.22
CA GLU A 51 -5.94 8.48 -1.79
C GLU A 51 -5.14 8.17 -3.06
N TYR A 52 -5.02 9.14 -3.97
CA TYR A 52 -4.17 9.00 -5.16
C TYR A 52 -2.73 8.66 -4.78
N TYR A 53 -2.16 9.36 -3.79
CA TYR A 53 -0.80 9.09 -3.32
C TYR A 53 -0.64 7.68 -2.74
N ILE A 54 -1.61 7.22 -1.94
CA ILE A 54 -1.64 5.87 -1.37
C ILE A 54 -1.69 4.82 -2.49
N VAL A 55 -2.61 4.99 -3.44
CA VAL A 55 -2.81 4.08 -4.58
C VAL A 55 -1.54 3.99 -5.43
N GLU A 56 -0.92 5.12 -5.75
CA GLU A 56 0.29 5.14 -6.58
C GLU A 56 1.48 4.49 -5.87
N ILE A 57 1.67 4.72 -4.57
CA ILE A 57 2.71 4.02 -3.79
C ILE A 57 2.53 2.51 -3.84
N MET A 58 1.30 2.03 -3.66
CA MET A 58 1.03 0.60 -3.72
C MET A 58 1.23 0.06 -5.13
N ARG A 59 0.78 0.78 -6.16
CA ARG A 59 1.00 0.42 -7.55
C ARG A 59 2.49 0.26 -7.86
N PHE A 60 3.32 1.20 -7.39
CA PHE A 60 4.78 1.11 -7.52
C PHE A 60 5.36 -0.09 -6.78
N PHE A 61 4.90 -0.37 -5.55
CA PHE A 61 5.34 -1.53 -4.78
C PHE A 61 5.06 -2.85 -5.51
N PHE A 62 3.87 -3.01 -6.09
CA PHE A 62 3.50 -4.21 -6.84
C PHE A 62 4.09 -4.26 -8.26
N GLY A 63 4.71 -3.19 -8.75
CA GLY A 63 5.29 -3.13 -10.10
C GLY A 63 4.24 -3.22 -11.22
N LEU A 64 2.99 -2.87 -10.94
CA LEU A 64 1.88 -3.00 -11.89
C LEU A 64 1.64 -1.71 -12.69
N SER A 65 1.18 -1.87 -13.93
CA SER A 65 0.59 -0.75 -14.67
C SER A 65 -0.73 -0.32 -14.02
N SER A 66 -1.15 0.92 -14.24
CA SER A 66 -2.35 1.47 -13.57
C SER A 66 -3.58 0.60 -13.80
N ILE A 67 -3.86 0.19 -15.05
CA ILE A 67 -5.04 -0.62 -15.36
C ILE A 67 -5.03 -1.99 -14.64
N LEU A 68 -3.85 -2.63 -14.57
CA LEU A 68 -3.71 -3.92 -13.88
C LEU A 68 -3.82 -3.76 -12.37
N PHE A 69 -3.27 -2.68 -11.81
CA PHE A 69 -3.37 -2.41 -10.39
C PHE A 69 -4.80 -2.12 -9.95
N TYR A 70 -5.56 -1.33 -10.72
CA TYR A 70 -6.97 -1.07 -10.40
C TYR A 70 -7.83 -2.34 -10.51
N ALA A 71 -7.57 -3.19 -11.49
CA ALA A 71 -8.23 -4.50 -11.59
C ALA A 71 -7.89 -5.39 -10.38
N PHE A 72 -6.61 -5.49 -10.04
CA PHE A 72 -6.14 -6.21 -8.85
C PHE A 72 -6.78 -5.68 -7.56
N LEU A 73 -6.81 -4.36 -7.37
CA LEU A 73 -7.39 -3.75 -6.18
C LEU A 73 -8.90 -4.00 -6.06
N ARG A 74 -9.60 -4.15 -7.18
CA ARG A 74 -11.02 -4.52 -7.21
C ARG A 74 -11.24 -5.95 -6.69
N ASP A 75 -10.34 -6.86 -7.02
CA ASP A 75 -10.45 -8.27 -6.67
C ASP A 75 -9.89 -8.57 -5.26
N HIS A 76 -8.97 -7.75 -4.75
CA HIS A 76 -8.34 -7.90 -3.44
C HIS A 76 -8.98 -7.02 -2.35
N GLY A 77 -10.08 -7.50 -1.77
CA GLY A 77 -10.85 -6.78 -0.75
C GLY A 77 -10.09 -6.44 0.54
N GLU A 78 -9.18 -7.30 0.99
CA GLU A 78 -8.37 -7.06 2.20
C GLU A 78 -7.41 -5.88 2.00
N LEU A 79 -6.71 -5.84 0.87
CA LEU A 79 -5.84 -4.72 0.54
C LEU A 79 -6.64 -3.42 0.44
N ARG A 80 -7.77 -3.44 -0.28
CA ARG A 80 -8.65 -2.27 -0.40
C ARG A 80 -9.14 -1.76 0.96
N TYR A 81 -9.48 -2.67 1.87
CA TYR A 81 -9.89 -2.33 3.23
C TYR A 81 -8.76 -1.64 4.00
N ILE A 82 -7.54 -2.17 3.95
CA ILE A 82 -6.36 -1.57 4.61
C ILE A 82 -6.05 -0.19 4.04
N LEU A 83 -6.16 -0.01 2.72
CA LEU A 83 -5.94 1.29 2.08
C LEU A 83 -6.95 2.36 2.50
N ASN A 84 -8.08 1.97 3.09
CA ASN A 84 -9.12 2.85 3.62
C ASN A 84 -9.52 3.95 2.62
N LEU A 85 -9.72 3.55 1.37
CA LEU A 85 -10.12 4.43 0.28
C LEU A 85 -11.63 4.70 0.39
N LYS A 86 -12.04 5.98 0.36
CA LYS A 86 -13.46 6.35 0.31
C LYS A 86 -14.01 6.00 -1.06
N SER A 87 -14.48 4.76 -1.19
CA SER A 87 -15.31 4.26 -2.29
C SER A 87 -14.80 4.58 -3.70
N ALA A 88 -14.06 3.62 -4.29
CA ALA A 88 -14.07 3.41 -5.75
C ALA A 88 -15.48 3.03 -6.24
#